data_AF-A0A8T4MXF6-F1
#
_entry.id   AF-A0A8T4MXF6-F1
#
_cell.length_a   1.000
_cell.length_b   1.000
_cell.length_c   1.000
_cell.angle_alpha   90.00
_cell.angle_beta   90.00
_cell.angle_gamma   90.00
#
_symmetry.space_group_name_H-M   'P 1'
#
loop_
_entity.id
_entity.type
_entity.pdbx_description
1 polymer ?
#
loop_
_entity_poly.entity_id
_entity_poly.type
_entity_poly.pdbx_seq_one_letter_code
_entity_poly.pdbx_strand_id
1 'polypeptide(L)'
;MVFEKKRGFADYVSDGFNAVSEGVRRFASTKFDTIIDKAEWKLMGLQDRIIKKFMHTLFFGISAVFLSLSAFYLMKEYFNLSNTLSFFTIGILVFLIGIFIKLTERRYN
;
A
#
# COMPACT_ATOMS: atom_id res chain seq x y z
N MET A 1 62.26 -31.45 -4.43
CA MET A 1 62.24 -30.50 -5.57
C MET A 1 60.85 -29.90 -5.64
N VAL A 2 60.66 -28.67 -5.16
CA VAL A 2 59.38 -27.95 -5.26
C VAL A 2 59.51 -27.05 -6.49
N PHE A 3 58.79 -27.39 -7.55
CA PHE A 3 58.71 -26.54 -8.73
C PHE A 3 57.92 -25.28 -8.36
N GLU A 4 58.62 -24.18 -8.08
CA GLU A 4 58.03 -22.85 -8.05
C GLU A 4 57.49 -22.54 -9.46
N LYS A 5 56.19 -22.77 -9.65
CA LYS A 5 55.44 -22.33 -10.82
C LYS A 5 55.45 -20.80 -10.81
N LYS A 6 56.37 -20.20 -11.58
CA LYS A 6 56.40 -18.75 -11.85
C LYS A 6 55.00 -18.34 -12.30
N ARG A 7 54.26 -17.64 -11.44
CA ARG A 7 52.94 -17.07 -11.77
C ARG A 7 53.18 -16.08 -12.91
N GLY A 8 52.72 -16.46 -14.10
CA GLY A 8 52.90 -15.66 -15.29
C GLY A 8 52.08 -14.38 -15.20
N PHE A 9 52.47 -13.36 -15.97
CA PHE A 9 51.69 -12.14 -16.15
C PHE A 9 50.21 -12.42 -16.50
N ALA A 10 49.94 -13.54 -17.20
CA ALA A 10 48.60 -14.02 -17.51
C ALA A 10 47.75 -14.38 -16.28
N ASP A 11 48.33 -14.98 -15.23
CA ASP A 11 47.60 -15.31 -13.99
C ASP A 11 47.22 -14.02 -13.24
N TYR A 12 48.14 -13.04 -13.18
CA TYR A 12 47.88 -11.73 -12.57
C TYR A 12 46.80 -10.93 -13.30
N VAL A 13 46.79 -10.98 -14.63
CA VAL A 13 45.75 -10.33 -15.45
C VAL A 13 44.40 -11.04 -15.27
N SER A 14 44.38 -12.37 -15.17
CA SER A 14 43.17 -13.15 -14.92
C SER A 14 42.57 -12.86 -13.54
N ASP A 15 43.40 -12.79 -12.50
CA ASP A 15 42.96 -12.43 -11.14
C ASP A 15 42.45 -10.99 -11.07
N GLY A 16 43.10 -10.05 -11.77
CA GLY A 16 42.62 -8.68 -11.90
C GLY A 16 41.26 -8.58 -12.60
N PHE A 17 41.05 -9.37 -13.66
CA PHE A 17 39.78 -9.40 -14.38
C PHE A 17 38.65 -10.04 -13.55
N ASN A 18 38.96 -11.07 -12.77
CA ASN A 18 38.01 -11.71 -11.85
C ASN A 18 37.62 -10.77 -10.71
N ALA A 19 38.57 -10.01 -10.15
CA ALA A 19 38.29 -9.02 -9.11
C ALA A 19 37.41 -7.86 -9.63
N VAL A 20 37.65 -7.39 -10.86
CA VAL A 20 36.81 -6.38 -11.52
C VAL A 20 35.42 -6.94 -11.82
N SER A 21 35.34 -8.17 -12.32
CA SER A 21 34.09 -8.91 -12.55
C SER A 21 33.26 -9.04 -11.28
N GLU A 22 33.85 -9.48 -10.16
CA GLU A 22 33.18 -9.58 -8.87
C GLU A 22 32.78 -8.20 -8.33
N GLY A 23 33.62 -7.19 -8.49
CA GLY A 23 33.33 -5.80 -8.13
C GLY A 23 32.11 -5.25 -8.87
N VAL A 24 32.03 -5.48 -10.18
CA VAL A 24 30.88 -5.09 -11.02
C VAL A 24 29.62 -5.88 -10.62
N ARG A 25 29.75 -7.18 -10.35
CA ARG A 25 28.62 -8.02 -9.93
C ARG A 25 28.04 -7.56 -8.59
N ARG A 26 28.89 -7.24 -7.62
CA ARG A 26 28.48 -6.68 -6.31
C ARG A 26 27.90 -5.29 -6.45
N PHE A 27 28.50 -4.43 -7.28
CA PHE A 27 27.98 -3.08 -7.49
C PHE A 27 26.61 -3.10 -8.18
N ALA A 28 26.41 -4.00 -9.14
CA ALA A 28 25.12 -4.23 -9.77
C ALA A 28 24.10 -4.76 -8.74
N SER A 29 24.43 -5.80 -7.97
CA SER A 29 23.50 -6.35 -6.97
C SER A 29 23.11 -5.31 -5.92
N THR A 30 24.06 -4.56 -5.35
CA THR A 30 23.75 -3.51 -4.36
C THR A 30 22.90 -2.39 -4.97
N LYS A 31 23.16 -1.97 -6.22
CA LYS A 31 22.33 -0.98 -6.91
C LYS A 31 20.92 -1.51 -7.16
N PHE A 32 20.78 -2.77 -7.58
CA PHE A 32 19.49 -3.42 -7.77
C PHE A 32 18.73 -3.57 -6.46
N ASP A 33 19.37 -4.04 -5.39
CA ASP A 33 18.77 -4.16 -4.05
C ASP A 33 18.30 -2.78 -3.55
N THR A 34 19.13 -1.74 -3.69
CA THR A 34 18.74 -0.38 -3.28
C THR A 34 17.58 0.19 -4.11
N ILE A 35 17.45 -0.22 -5.38
CA ILE A 35 16.33 0.18 -6.24
C ILE A 35 15.07 -0.60 -5.86
N ILE A 36 15.19 -1.89 -5.57
CA ILE A 36 14.10 -2.75 -5.11
C ILE A 36 13.57 -2.24 -3.77
N ASP A 37 14.43 -1.98 -2.79
CA ASP A 37 14.03 -1.44 -1.48
C ASP A 37 13.29 -0.10 -1.61
N LYS A 38 13.78 0.79 -2.50
CA LYS A 38 13.12 2.07 -2.78
C LYS A 38 11.80 1.90 -3.51
N ALA A 39 11.68 0.90 -4.39
CA ALA A 39 10.44 0.58 -5.09
C ALA A 39 9.42 -0.02 -4.12
N GLU A 40 9.84 -0.92 -3.25
CA GLU A 40 9.02 -1.56 -2.22
C GLU A 40 8.48 -0.54 -1.22
N TRP A 41 9.31 0.38 -0.74
CA TRP A 41 8.86 1.49 0.12
C TRP A 41 7.82 2.38 -0.57
N LYS A 42 8.01 2.71 -1.85
CA LYS A 42 7.03 3.48 -2.62
C LYS A 42 5.74 2.70 -2.88
N LEU A 43 5.85 1.38 -3.11
CA LEU A 43 4.71 0.49 -3.32
C LEU A 43 3.90 0.34 -2.03
N MET A 44 4.53 0.14 -0.88
CA MET A 44 3.86 0.11 0.42
C MET A 44 3.14 1.42 0.71
N GLY A 45 3.78 2.57 0.48
CA GLY A 45 3.15 3.87 0.66
C GLY A 45 1.94 4.10 -0.27
N LEU A 46 1.99 3.57 -1.50
CA LEU A 46 0.87 3.58 -2.43
C LEU A 46 -0.26 2.64 -1.98
N GLN A 47 0.09 1.44 -1.52
CA GLN A 47 -0.85 0.44 -1.05
C GLN A 47 -1.65 0.96 0.16
N ASP A 48 -0.99 1.57 1.14
CA ASP A 48 -1.65 2.20 2.29
C ASP A 48 -2.60 3.31 1.87
N ARG A 49 -2.20 4.15 0.90
CA ARG A 49 -3.04 5.22 0.38
C ARG A 49 -4.27 4.67 -0.38
N ILE A 50 -4.11 3.57 -1.10
CA ILE A 50 -5.21 2.89 -1.80
C ILE A 50 -6.17 2.26 -0.78
N ILE A 51 -5.66 1.54 0.22
CA ILE A 51 -6.47 0.93 1.28
C ILE A 51 -7.30 1.98 2.01
N LYS A 52 -6.69 3.11 2.39
CA LYS A 52 -7.40 4.22 3.04
C LYS A 52 -8.50 4.81 2.15
N LYS A 53 -8.22 5.08 0.87
CA LYS A 53 -9.23 5.56 -0.09
C LYS A 53 -10.37 4.55 -0.30
N PHE A 54 -10.06 3.27 -0.32
CA PHE A 54 -11.04 2.20 -0.46
C PHE A 54 -11.96 2.13 0.78
N MET A 55 -11.37 2.16 1.98
CA MET A 55 -12.11 2.25 3.25
C MET A 55 -13.07 3.44 3.26
N HIS A 56 -12.61 4.64 2.87
CA HIS A 56 -13.49 5.82 2.77
C HIS A 56 -14.68 5.58 1.85
N THR A 57 -14.42 5.07 0.65
CA THR A 57 -15.47 4.78 -0.33
C THR A 57 -16.48 3.78 0.22
N LEU A 58 -16.02 2.75 0.95
CA LEU A 58 -16.90 1.77 1.59
C LEU A 58 -17.80 2.40 2.66
N PHE A 59 -17.26 3.21 3.58
CA PHE A 59 -18.07 3.86 4.61
C PHE A 59 -19.15 4.78 4.02
N PHE A 60 -18.78 5.59 3.01
CA PHE A 60 -19.75 6.44 2.32
C PHE A 60 -20.79 5.62 1.54
N GLY A 61 -20.36 4.54 0.88
CA GLY A 61 -21.26 3.65 0.14
C GLY A 61 -22.27 2.96 1.06
N ILE A 62 -21.81 2.39 2.18
CA ILE A 62 -22.68 1.75 3.17
C ILE A 62 -23.66 2.77 3.73
N SER A 63 -23.20 3.96 4.13
CA SER A 63 -24.06 5.03 4.62
C SER A 63 -25.15 5.39 3.59
N ALA A 64 -24.79 5.54 2.31
CA ALA A 64 -25.75 5.85 1.25
C ALA A 64 -26.81 4.74 1.09
N VAL A 65 -26.42 3.47 1.21
CA VAL A 65 -27.37 2.33 1.19
C VAL A 65 -28.34 2.41 2.36
N PHE A 66 -27.85 2.64 3.58
CA PHE A 66 -28.69 2.78 4.77
C PHE A 66 -29.67 3.96 4.68
N LEU A 67 -29.20 5.11 4.18
CA LEU A 67 -30.05 6.28 3.96
C LEU A 67 -31.09 6.04 2.87
N SER A 68 -30.72 5.31 1.81
CA SER A 68 -31.65 4.93 0.73
C SER A 68 -32.71 3.96 1.22
N LEU A 69 -32.33 2.97 2.04
CA LEU A 69 -33.27 2.07 2.72
C LEU A 69 -34.20 2.85 3.64
N SER A 70 -33.68 3.78 4.43
CA SER A 70 -34.50 4.67 5.26
C SER A 70 -35.53 5.44 4.43
N ALA A 71 -35.14 6.03 3.30
CA ALA A 71 -36.06 6.75 2.42
C ALA A 71 -37.12 5.82 1.81
N PHE A 72 -36.72 4.60 1.45
CA PHE A 72 -37.62 3.57 0.94
C PHE A 72 -38.66 3.14 1.98
N TYR A 73 -38.23 2.87 3.22
CA TYR A 73 -39.16 2.55 4.32
C TYR A 73 -40.07 3.72 4.67
N LEU A 74 -39.57 4.95 4.64
CA LEU A 74 -40.39 6.16 4.82
C LEU A 74 -41.49 6.27 3.77
N MET A 75 -41.19 5.99 2.49
CA MET A 75 -42.18 6.04 1.40
C MET A 75 -43.17 4.87 1.44
N LYS A 76 -42.69 3.65 1.71
CA LYS A 76 -43.50 2.43 1.59
C LYS A 76 -44.38 2.18 2.81
N GLU A 77 -43.88 2.49 4.00
CA GLU A 77 -44.54 2.20 5.27
C GLU A 77 -44.51 3.43 6.17
N TYR A 78 -45.35 4.43 5.88
CA TYR A 78 -45.56 5.59 6.76
C TYR A 78 -45.90 5.21 8.22
N PHE A 79 -46.38 3.98 8.46
CA PHE A 79 -46.68 3.45 9.79
C PHE A 79 -45.49 2.79 10.50
N ASN A 80 -44.42 2.40 9.81
CA ASN A 80 -43.29 1.67 10.39
C ASN A 80 -42.12 2.61 10.71
N LEU A 81 -42.45 3.73 11.38
CA LEU A 81 -41.53 4.80 11.75
C LEU A 81 -40.30 4.31 12.53
N SER A 82 -40.46 3.26 13.34
CA SER A 82 -39.37 2.65 14.11
C SER A 82 -38.22 2.15 13.22
N ASN A 83 -38.55 1.43 12.13
CA ASN A 83 -37.55 0.90 11.20
C ASN A 83 -36.89 2.03 10.42
N THR A 84 -37.68 2.98 9.93
CA THR A 84 -37.18 4.17 9.22
C THR A 84 -36.20 4.95 10.09
N LEU A 85 -36.56 5.26 11.35
CA LEU A 85 -35.67 5.96 12.27
C LEU A 85 -34.38 5.19 12.55
N SER A 86 -34.47 3.87 12.69
CA SER A 86 -33.30 3.01 12.93
C SER A 86 -32.32 3.02 11.75
N PHE A 87 -32.81 2.80 10.53
CA PHE A 87 -31.97 2.86 9.33
C PHE A 87 -31.40 4.26 9.10
N PHE A 88 -32.18 5.31 9.38
CA PHE A 88 -31.73 6.70 9.29
C PHE A 88 -30.59 7.00 10.26
N THR A 89 -30.78 6.67 11.55
CA THR A 89 -29.77 6.90 12.59
C THR A 89 -28.49 6.11 12.33
N ILE A 90 -28.59 4.84 11.95
CA ILE A 90 -27.43 4.03 11.56
C ILE A 90 -26.73 4.65 10.35
N GLY A 91 -27.49 5.04 9.31
CA GLY A 91 -26.95 5.66 8.10
C GLY A 91 -26.17 6.95 8.40
N ILE A 92 -26.70 7.81 9.27
CA ILE A 92 -26.02 9.04 9.73
C ILE A 92 -24.78 8.71 10.57
N LEU A 93 -24.86 7.76 11.50
CA LEU A 93 -23.72 7.37 12.33
C LEU A 93 -22.55 6.89 11.46
N VAL A 94 -22.82 6.01 10.50
CA VAL A 94 -21.81 5.51 9.55
C VAL A 94 -21.26 6.65 8.69
N PHE A 95 -22.12 7.59 8.28
CA PHE A 95 -21.69 8.79 7.54
C PHE A 95 -20.71 9.65 8.36
N LEU A 96 -21.05 9.92 9.62
CA LEU A 96 -20.22 10.72 10.53
C LEU A 96 -18.89 10.03 10.79
N ILE A 97 -18.86 8.72 10.98
CA ILE A 97 -17.61 7.94 11.09
C ILE A 97 -16.78 8.11 9.81
N GLY A 98 -17.38 7.97 8.64
CA GLY A 98 -16.70 8.19 7.35
C GLY A 98 -16.09 9.59 7.23
N ILE A 99 -16.80 10.62 7.70
CA ILE A 99 -16.30 12.01 7.77
C ILE A 99 -15.14 12.14 8.78
N PHE A 100 -15.27 11.58 9.98
CA PHE A 100 -14.25 11.65 11.02
C PHE A 100 -12.93 11.02 10.55
N ILE A 101 -12.99 9.85 9.92
CA ILE A 101 -11.80 9.21 9.37
C ILE A 101 -11.20 10.12 8.28
N LYS A 102 -12.02 10.73 7.41
CA LYS A 102 -11.55 11.61 6.31
C LYS A 102 -10.91 12.90 6.81
N LEU A 103 -11.47 13.50 7.86
CA LEU A 103 -10.91 14.67 8.53
C LEU A 103 -9.60 14.34 9.23
N THR A 104 -9.54 13.19 9.89
CA THR A 104 -8.32 12.70 10.54
C THR A 104 -7.23 12.46 9.50
N GLU A 105 -7.55 11.83 8.36
CA GLU A 105 -6.58 11.62 7.27
C GLU A 105 -6.02 12.94 6.71
N ARG A 106 -6.86 13.98 6.54
CA ARG A 106 -6.40 15.31 6.11
C ARG A 106 -5.48 16.02 7.09
N ARG A 107 -5.53 15.67 8.39
CA ARG A 107 -4.74 16.32 9.43
C ARG A 107 -3.37 15.68 9.63
N TYR A 108 -3.22 14.40 9.26
CA TYR A 108 -2.01 13.61 9.46
C TYR A 108 -1.21 13.32 8.17
N ASN A 109 -1.71 13.74 7.00
CA ASN A 109 -0.95 13.82 5.74
C ASN A 109 -0.57 15.27 5.47
#